data_AF-A0A4Q9FSA1-F1
#
_entry.id   AF-A0A4Q9FSA1-F1
#
_cell.length_a   1.000
_cell.length_b   1.000
_cell.length_c   1.000
_cell.angle_alpha   90.00
_cell.angle_beta   90.00
_cell.angle_gamma   90.00
#
_symmetry.space_group_name_H-M   'P 1'
#
loop_
_entity.id
_entity.type
_entity.pdbx_description
1 polymer ?
#
loop_
_entity_poly.entity_id
_entity_poly.type
_entity_poly.pdbx_seq_one_letter_code
_entity_poly.pdbx_strand_id
1 'polypeptide(L)'
;MGKKIFTLKNIALGIGFVLVDLAIYVVLGLLLMDYDDFYDESKGAYWSLESMTTSQKTTYIGLNIWHVINVIIIGYVIYRIVRSWKNNVLQQNL
;
A
#
# COMPACT_ATOMS: atom_id res chain seq x y z
N MET A 1 12.34 18.67 24.82
CA MET A 1 11.68 17.36 25.04
C MET A 1 11.30 16.78 23.69
N GLY A 2 11.95 15.71 23.23
CA GLY A 2 11.59 15.04 21.98
C GLY A 2 10.17 14.47 22.05
N LYS A 3 9.38 14.65 20.98
CA LYS A 3 8.01 14.12 20.89
C LYS A 3 8.07 12.59 20.97
N LYS A 4 7.39 11.98 21.95
CA LYS A 4 7.37 10.51 22.08
C LYS A 4 6.68 9.90 20.85
N ILE A 5 7.43 9.11 20.08
CA ILE A 5 6.95 8.48 18.83
C ILE A 5 5.97 7.35 19.15
N PHE A 6 6.27 6.54 20.17
CA PHE A 6 5.44 5.40 20.61
C PHE A 6 4.48 5.79 21.73
N THR A 7 3.53 6.68 21.43
CA THR A 7 2.37 6.89 22.31
C THR A 7 1.26 5.92 21.92
N LEU A 8 0.40 5.54 22.89
CA LEU A 8 -0.76 4.69 22.62
C LEU A 8 -1.61 5.23 21.46
N LYS A 9 -1.79 6.56 21.40
CA LYS A 9 -2.46 7.25 20.30
C LYS A 9 -1.80 6.98 18.95
N ASN A 10 -0.48 7.11 18.86
CA ASN A 10 0.25 6.90 17.60
C ASN A 10 0.24 5.43 17.17
N ILE A 11 0.30 4.49 18.14
CA ILE A 11 0.18 3.05 17.87
C ILE A 11 -1.22 2.74 17.33
N ALA A 12 -2.27 3.23 17.99
CA ALA A 12 -3.65 3.04 17.54
C ALA A 12 -3.89 3.63 16.14
N LEU A 13 -3.34 4.82 15.86
CA LEU A 13 -3.38 5.40 14.51
C LEU A 13 -2.66 4.51 13.49
N GLY A 14 -1.47 3.99 13.82
CA GLY A 14 -0.73 3.09 12.96
C GLY A 14 -1.51 1.81 12.62
N ILE A 15 -2.12 1.18 13.63
CA ILE A 15 -3.00 0.02 13.43
C ILE A 15 -4.19 0.39 12.54
N GLY A 16 -4.84 1.54 12.78
CA GLY A 16 -5.94 2.03 11.96
C GLY A 16 -5.56 2.21 10.49
N PHE A 17 -4.37 2.76 10.21
CA PHE A 17 -3.85 2.87 8.84
C PHE A 17 -3.68 1.50 8.17
N VAL A 18 -3.13 0.51 8.88
CA VAL A 18 -2.98 -0.86 8.35
C VAL A 18 -4.34 -1.50 8.08
N LEU A 19 -5.32 -1.33 8.96
CA LEU A 19 -6.67 -1.88 8.75
C LEU A 19 -7.36 -1.27 7.52
N VAL A 20 -7.22 0.05 7.32
CA VAL A 20 -7.76 0.71 6.12
C VAL A 20 -7.07 0.21 4.85
N ASP A 21 -5.74 0.06 4.89
CA ASP A 21 -4.97 -0.50 3.76
C ASP A 21 -5.44 -1.92 3.40
N LEU A 22 -5.59 -2.79 4.40
CA LEU A 22 -6.13 -4.14 4.21
C LEU A 22 -7.55 -4.13 3.65
N ALA A 23 -8.41 -3.23 4.13
CA ALA A 23 -9.78 -3.11 3.62
C ALA A 23 -9.80 -2.71 2.14
N ILE A 24 -8.89 -1.82 1.71
CA ILE A 24 -8.76 -1.42 0.31
C ILE A 24 -8.30 -2.60 -0.55
N TYR A 25 -7.31 -3.38 -0.10
CA TYR A 25 -6.91 -4.61 -0.79
C TYR A 25 -8.04 -5.63 -0.91
N VAL A 26 -8.82 -5.82 0.16
CA VAL A 26 -9.99 -6.71 0.12
C VAL A 26 -11.00 -6.23 -0.91
N VAL A 27 -11.35 -4.95 -0.92
CA VAL A 27 -12.32 -4.41 -1.88
C VAL A 27 -11.81 -4.55 -3.33
N LEU A 28 -10.57 -4.15 -3.60
CA LEU A 28 -9.99 -4.26 -4.94
C LEU A 28 -9.85 -5.72 -5.39
N GLY A 29 -9.48 -6.61 -4.47
CA GLY A 29 -9.40 -8.05 -4.73
C GLY A 29 -10.76 -8.66 -5.05
N LEU A 30 -11.81 -8.34 -4.28
CA LEU A 30 -13.18 -8.80 -4.56
C LEU A 30 -13.69 -8.28 -5.91
N LEU A 31 -13.36 -7.05 -6.28
CA LEU A 31 -13.73 -6.49 -7.58
C LEU A 31 -12.96 -7.11 -8.75
N LEU A 32 -11.77 -7.65 -8.52
CA LEU A 32 -10.99 -8.39 -9.53
C LEU A 32 -11.34 -9.89 -9.58
N MET A 33 -11.90 -10.45 -8.51
CA MET A 33 -12.33 -11.86 -8.48
C MET A 33 -13.33 -12.18 -9.59
N ASP A 34 -14.20 -11.23 -9.95
CA ASP A 34 -15.10 -11.35 -11.10
C ASP A 34 -14.34 -11.54 -12.43
N TYR A 35 -13.18 -10.91 -12.60
CA TYR A 35 -12.35 -11.14 -13.78
C TYR A 35 -11.77 -12.55 -13.78
N ASP A 36 -11.32 -13.05 -12.64
CA ASP A 36 -10.73 -14.38 -12.52
C ASP A 36 -11.78 -15.49 -12.75
N ASP A 37 -12.99 -15.34 -12.18
CA ASP A 37 -14.07 -16.32 -12.29
C ASP A 37 -14.67 -16.40 -13.71
N PHE A 38 -14.66 -15.28 -14.45
CA PHE A 38 -15.29 -15.17 -15.77
C PHE A 38 -14.31 -14.84 -16.90
N TYR A 39 -13.02 -15.15 -16.71
CA TYR A 39 -12.00 -14.92 -17.72
C TYR A 39 -12.32 -15.71 -19.01
N ASP A 40 -12.08 -15.05 -20.15
CA ASP A 40 -12.31 -15.58 -21.48
C ASP A 40 -11.05 -15.39 -22.33
N GLU A 41 -10.40 -16.51 -22.66
CA GLU A 41 -9.17 -16.54 -23.46
C GLU A 41 -9.32 -15.89 -24.83
N SER A 42 -10.54 -15.84 -25.38
CA SER A 42 -10.79 -15.20 -26.67
C SER A 42 -10.65 -13.67 -26.64
N LYS A 43 -10.70 -13.06 -25.45
CA LYS A 43 -10.60 -11.60 -25.27
C LYS A 43 -9.15 -11.11 -25.13
N GLY A 44 -8.18 -12.01 -25.19
CA GLY A 44 -6.75 -11.71 -25.05
C GLY A 44 -6.14 -12.38 -23.83
N ALA A 45 -4.84 -12.18 -23.62
CA ALA A 45 -4.10 -12.88 -22.58
C ALA A 45 -4.62 -12.56 -21.17
N TYR A 46 -4.53 -13.54 -20.28
CA TYR A 46 -4.86 -13.38 -18.87
C TYR A 46 -3.99 -12.29 -18.23
N TRP A 47 -4.59 -11.44 -17.38
CA TRP A 47 -4.00 -10.22 -16.82
C TRP A 47 -3.57 -9.15 -17.83
N SER A 48 -3.92 -9.29 -19.11
CA SER A 48 -3.74 -8.19 -20.06
C SER A 48 -4.86 -7.17 -19.90
N LEU A 49 -4.53 -5.89 -20.14
CA LEU A 49 -5.54 -4.85 -20.19
C LEU A 49 -6.54 -5.06 -21.34
N GLU A 50 -6.20 -5.83 -22.37
CA GLU A 50 -7.10 -6.09 -23.51
C GLU A 50 -8.28 -6.98 -23.12
N SER A 51 -8.02 -8.04 -22.35
CA SER A 51 -9.03 -9.04 -21.97
C SER A 51 -10.00 -8.60 -20.87
N MET A 52 -9.71 -7.47 -20.23
CA MET A 52 -10.54 -6.90 -19.16
C MET A 52 -11.67 -6.01 -19.70
N THR A 53 -12.80 -5.99 -19.01
CA THR A 53 -13.82 -4.94 -19.19
C THR A 53 -13.32 -3.59 -18.66
N THR A 54 -13.99 -2.49 -18.98
CA THR A 54 -13.62 -1.17 -18.45
C THR A 54 -13.57 -1.14 -16.92
N SER A 55 -14.54 -1.78 -16.25
CA SER A 55 -14.56 -1.84 -14.78
C SER A 55 -13.38 -2.61 -14.21
N GLN A 56 -13.07 -3.78 -14.78
CA GLN A 56 -11.94 -4.62 -14.38
C GLN A 56 -10.60 -3.90 -14.62
N LYS A 57 -10.45 -3.20 -15.75
CA LYS A 57 -9.28 -2.34 -16.03
C LYS A 57 -9.12 -1.25 -14.97
N THR A 58 -10.21 -0.57 -14.62
CA THR A 58 -10.18 0.48 -13.60
C THR A 58 -9.73 -0.10 -12.25
N THR A 59 -10.28 -1.25 -11.84
CA THR A 59 -9.88 -1.93 -10.61
C THR A 59 -8.41 -2.36 -10.64
N TYR A 60 -7.96 -2.96 -11.74
CA TYR A 60 -6.57 -3.41 -11.92
C TYR A 60 -5.58 -2.24 -11.88
N ILE A 61 -5.87 -1.15 -12.58
CA ILE A 61 -5.05 0.06 -12.54
C ILE A 61 -5.07 0.66 -11.13
N GLY A 62 -6.24 0.70 -10.48
CA GLY A 62 -6.39 1.15 -9.11
C GLY A 62 -5.51 0.36 -8.13
N LEU A 63 -5.48 -0.97 -8.24
CA LEU A 63 -4.62 -1.85 -7.46
C LEU A 63 -3.14 -1.55 -7.67
N ASN A 64 -2.71 -1.37 -8.92
CA ASN A 64 -1.32 -1.02 -9.22
C ASN A 64 -0.93 0.36 -8.66
N ILE A 65 -1.80 1.36 -8.78
CA ILE A 65 -1.60 2.68 -8.14
C ILE A 65 -1.50 2.54 -6.63
N TRP A 66 -2.35 1.70 -6.02
CA TRP A 66 -2.33 1.45 -4.59
C TRP A 66 -1.01 0.81 -4.13
N HIS A 67 -0.46 -0.14 -4.90
CA HIS A 67 0.87 -0.69 -4.65
C HIS A 67 1.97 0.39 -4.69
N VAL A 68 1.94 1.28 -5.69
CA VAL A 68 2.91 2.38 -5.80
C VAL A 68 2.83 3.32 -4.60
N ILE A 69 1.61 3.69 -4.18
CA ILE A 69 1.40 4.51 -2.97
C ILE A 69 2.01 3.84 -1.74
N ASN A 70 1.77 2.54 -1.57
CA ASN A 70 2.32 1.77 -0.45
C ASN A 70 3.86 1.74 -0.46
N VAL A 71 4.49 1.53 -1.62
CA VAL A 71 5.95 1.56 -1.76
C VAL A 71 6.51 2.94 -1.37
N ILE A 72 5.86 4.03 -1.81
CA ILE A 72 6.26 5.40 -1.46
C ILE A 72 6.15 5.63 0.06
N ILE A 73 5.05 5.20 0.68
CA ILE A 73 4.83 5.33 2.14
C ILE A 73 5.91 4.55 2.91
N ILE A 74 6.16 3.30 2.54
CA ILE A 74 7.18 2.46 3.18
C ILE A 74 8.57 3.09 3.02
N GLY A 75 8.92 3.56 1.82
CA GLY A 75 10.18 4.25 1.56
C GLY A 75 10.34 5.52 2.42
N TYR A 76 9.28 6.31 2.58
CA TYR A 76 9.28 7.47 3.46
C TYR A 76 9.46 7.09 4.93
N VAL A 77 8.76 6.06 5.42
CA VAL A 77 8.89 5.58 6.80
C VAL A 77 10.31 5.11 7.09
N ILE A 78 10.90 4.30 6.20
CA ILE A 78 12.30 3.86 6.30
C ILE A 78 13.26 5.06 6.33
N TYR A 79 13.11 6.01 5.40
CA TYR A 79 13.92 7.22 5.36
C TYR A 79 13.87 7.99 6.70
N ARG A 80 12.68 8.15 7.29
CA ARG A 80 12.48 8.83 8.57
C ARG A 80 13.17 8.08 9.72
N ILE A 81 13.10 6.75 9.74
CA ILE A 81 13.76 5.93 10.77
C ILE A 81 15.28 6.08 10.66
N VAL A 82 15.86 5.89 9.47
CA VAL A 82 17.30 6.00 9.22
C VAL A 82 17.83 7.38 9.59
N ARG A 83 17.14 8.44 9.17
CA ARG A 83 17.52 9.82 9.51
C ARG A 83 17.46 10.08 11.02
N SER A 84 16.46 9.54 11.71
CA SER A 84 16.34 9.69 13.17
C SER A 84 17.46 8.96 13.91
N TRP A 85 17.80 7.75 13.47
CA TRP A 85 18.92 6.98 14.01
C TRP A 85 20.26 7.70 13.84
N LYS A 86 20.54 8.20 12.62
CA LYS A 86 21.78 8.96 12.34
C LYS A 86 21.92 10.18 13.26
N ASN A 87 20.84 10.95 13.45
CA ASN A 87 20.87 12.13 14.31
C ASN A 87 21.13 11.79 15.78
N ASN A 88 20.53 10.71 16.30
CA ASN A 88 20.74 10.28 17.68
C ASN A 88 22.19 9.83 17.90
N VAL A 89 22.78 9.10 16.95
CA VAL A 89 24.20 8.67 17.02
C VAL A 89 25.14 9.88 17.02
N LEU A 90 24.89 10.87 16.16
CA LEU A 90 25.71 12.10 16.14
C LEU A 90 25.63 12.89 17.46
N GLN A 91 24.48 12.91 18.13
CA GLN A 91 24.33 13.58 19.43
C GLN A 91 24.97 12.81 20.60
N GLN A 92 25.23 11.50 20.46
CA GLN A 92 25.93 10.72 21.49
C GLN A 92 27.46 10.84 21.40
N ASN A 93 27.99 11.28 20.26
CA ASN A 93 29.42 11.41 19.99
C ASN A 93 29.96 12.85 20.10
N LEU A 94 29.12 13.80 20.51
CA LEU A 94 29.43 15.21 20.80
C LEU A 94 29.28 15.47 22.30
#